data_AF-A0A520BC18-F1
#
_entry.id   AF-A0A520BC18-F1
#
_cell.length_a   1.000
_cell.length_b   1.000
_cell.length_c   1.000
_cell.angle_alpha   90.00
_cell.angle_beta   90.00
_cell.angle_gamma   90.00
#
_symmetry.space_group_name_H-M   'P 1'
#
loop_
_entity.id
_entity.type
_entity.pdbx_description
1 polymer ?
#
loop_
_entity_poly.entity_id
_entity_poly.type
_entity_poly.pdbx_seq_one_letter_code
_entity_poly.pdbx_strand_id
1 'polypeptide(L)'
;AQDAIVMLGGENGTAIKQSSNTFTNIDGVSFTVSKAQNTGSTPVTLTVSGDSNGTTKNVQSFVDAYNKLKGAIDGLVDAGDPANKVSAGAFAHDAGVSALQSRLVSLMRPLGATSLASYGITANRDGSLSLDSGRLTKQLAVDPTSLDKLLGSASISNPSGVAGSLNTYLNQWSNSATGQIKTRTDANNALSATLTKRQADLDSMYNSAYSRYLKQYTDLQALQSTMNSNLSMFDALFSSDKS
;
A
#
# COMPACT_ATOMS: atom_id res chain seq x y z
N ALA A 1 -3.57 -42.29 -37.15
CA ALA A 1 -3.37 -41.75 -35.79
C ALA A 1 -3.68 -42.87 -34.79
N GLN A 2 -2.91 -42.98 -33.72
CA GLN A 2 -3.16 -43.95 -32.65
C GLN A 2 -3.35 -43.18 -31.35
N ASP A 3 -4.31 -43.64 -30.55
CA ASP A 3 -4.58 -43.07 -29.24
C ASP A 3 -3.56 -43.62 -28.23
N ALA A 4 -3.12 -42.77 -27.30
CA ALA A 4 -2.31 -43.19 -26.17
C ALA A 4 -3.19 -43.97 -25.17
N ILE A 5 -2.67 -45.10 -24.68
CA ILE A 5 -3.33 -45.97 -23.70
C ILE A 5 -2.40 -46.15 -22.50
N VAL A 6 -2.90 -45.89 -21.29
CA VAL A 6 -2.19 -46.08 -20.02
C VAL A 6 -3.03 -46.98 -19.11
N MET A 7 -2.40 -47.95 -18.46
CA MET A 7 -3.05 -48.86 -17.52
C MET A 7 -2.79 -48.38 -16.08
N LEU A 8 -3.85 -48.02 -15.34
CA LEU A 8 -3.77 -47.66 -13.93
C LEU A 8 -3.94 -48.90 -13.04
N GLY A 9 -2.96 -49.20 -12.20
CA GLY A 9 -2.99 -50.37 -11.29
C GLY A 9 -2.21 -51.59 -11.80
N GLY A 10 -1.29 -51.40 -12.76
CA GLY A 10 -0.47 -52.46 -13.34
C GLY A 10 -1.05 -53.02 -14.65
N GLU A 11 -0.51 -54.14 -15.13
CA GLU A 11 -0.87 -54.70 -16.45
C GLU A 11 -2.35 -55.10 -16.57
N ASN A 12 -3.01 -55.43 -15.45
CA ASN A 12 -4.45 -55.75 -15.39
C ASN A 12 -5.30 -54.56 -14.91
N GLY A 13 -4.74 -53.36 -14.95
CA GLY A 13 -5.35 -52.13 -14.46
C GLY A 13 -6.46 -51.58 -15.34
N THR A 14 -7.04 -50.45 -14.93
CA THR A 14 -8.04 -49.72 -15.73
C THR A 14 -7.35 -48.98 -16.88
N ALA A 15 -7.81 -49.23 -18.10
CA ALA A 15 -7.29 -48.56 -19.30
C ALA A 15 -7.82 -47.13 -19.42
N ILE A 16 -6.92 -46.17 -19.47
CA ILE A 16 -7.19 -44.77 -19.76
C ILE A 16 -6.71 -44.48 -21.19
N LYS A 17 -7.61 -43.94 -22.01
CA LYS A 17 -7.36 -43.68 -23.43
C LYS A 17 -7.50 -42.20 -23.76
N GLN A 18 -6.54 -41.64 -24.49
CA GLN A 18 -6.61 -40.27 -24.99
C GLN A 18 -5.97 -40.15 -26.38
N SER A 19 -6.45 -39.20 -27.18
CA SER A 19 -5.92 -38.91 -28.51
C SER A 19 -4.56 -38.18 -28.50
N SER A 20 -4.11 -37.73 -27.33
CA SER A 20 -2.84 -37.05 -27.10
C SER A 20 -2.02 -37.81 -26.05
N ASN A 21 -0.69 -37.63 -26.09
CA ASN A 21 0.22 -38.15 -25.07
C ASN A 21 0.11 -37.38 -23.73
N THR A 22 -0.62 -36.26 -23.68
CA THR A 22 -0.90 -35.53 -22.45
C THR A 22 -2.25 -35.93 -21.91
N PHE A 23 -2.25 -36.60 -20.76
CA PHE A 23 -3.45 -37.02 -20.06
C PHE A 23 -3.95 -35.92 -19.12
N THR A 24 -5.25 -35.65 -19.16
CA THR A 24 -5.93 -34.62 -18.33
C THR A 24 -7.27 -35.11 -17.78
N ASN A 25 -7.58 -36.39 -17.95
CA ASN A 25 -8.86 -37.01 -17.57
C ASN A 25 -8.85 -37.58 -16.15
N ILE A 26 -7.79 -37.32 -15.38
CA ILE A 26 -7.74 -37.55 -13.95
C ILE A 26 -7.92 -36.19 -13.27
N ASP A 27 -8.89 -36.09 -12.37
CA ASP A 27 -9.14 -34.84 -11.67
C ASP A 27 -7.91 -34.39 -10.87
N GLY A 28 -7.55 -33.12 -11.01
CA GLY A 28 -6.36 -32.53 -10.37
C GLY A 28 -5.00 -33.04 -10.85
N VAL A 29 -4.93 -33.94 -11.84
CA VAL A 29 -3.67 -34.53 -12.32
C VAL A 29 -3.56 -34.43 -13.84
N SER A 30 -2.49 -33.80 -14.30
CA SER A 30 -2.06 -33.87 -15.69
C SER A 30 -0.67 -34.45 -15.79
N PHE A 31 -0.47 -35.38 -16.73
CA PHE A 31 0.83 -35.98 -16.99
C PHE A 31 1.02 -36.26 -18.48
N THR A 32 2.27 -36.22 -18.93
CA THR A 32 2.62 -36.53 -20.32
C THR A 32 3.40 -37.84 -20.35
N VAL A 33 2.96 -38.78 -21.19
CA VAL A 33 3.69 -40.03 -21.43
C VAL A 33 4.64 -39.85 -22.60
N SER A 34 5.92 -40.19 -22.38
CA SER A 34 6.97 -40.05 -23.39
C SER A 34 7.32 -41.36 -24.08
N LYS A 35 7.10 -42.50 -23.40
CA LYS A 35 7.47 -43.83 -23.91
C LYS A 35 6.55 -44.92 -23.35
N ALA A 36 6.19 -45.89 -24.18
CA ALA A 36 5.49 -47.09 -23.75
C ALA A 36 6.40 -47.98 -22.88
N GLN A 37 5.82 -48.62 -21.86
CA GLN A 37 6.51 -49.63 -21.06
C GLN A 37 6.54 -50.98 -21.79
N ASN A 38 7.61 -51.75 -21.58
CA ASN A 38 7.66 -53.14 -22.08
C ASN A 38 6.83 -54.03 -21.16
N THR A 39 6.22 -55.08 -21.73
CA THR A 39 5.53 -56.13 -20.96
C THR A 39 6.48 -56.72 -19.90
N GLY A 40 5.98 -56.89 -18.68
CA GLY A 40 6.73 -57.38 -17.52
C GLY A 40 7.62 -56.33 -16.82
N SER A 41 7.59 -55.06 -17.26
CA SER A 41 8.33 -53.99 -16.58
C SER A 41 7.68 -53.60 -15.25
N THR A 42 8.49 -53.12 -14.31
CA THR A 42 7.97 -52.55 -13.07
C THR A 42 7.11 -51.30 -13.38
N PRO A 43 5.86 -51.23 -12.89
CA PRO A 43 5.00 -50.08 -13.14
C PRO A 43 5.61 -48.77 -12.63
N VAL A 44 5.38 -47.67 -13.37
CA VAL A 44 5.74 -46.33 -12.87
C VAL A 44 4.73 -45.93 -11.81
N THR A 45 5.24 -45.56 -10.63
CA THR A 45 4.41 -45.11 -9.51
C THR A 45 4.32 -43.59 -9.53
N LEU A 46 3.10 -43.06 -9.70
CA LEU A 46 2.81 -41.64 -9.55
C LEU A 46 2.28 -41.40 -8.14
N THR A 47 3.00 -40.59 -7.34
CA THR A 47 2.56 -40.20 -5.99
C THR A 47 2.07 -38.76 -6.02
N VAL A 48 0.81 -38.55 -5.68
CA VAL A 48 0.23 -37.22 -5.48
C VAL A 48 0.28 -36.90 -3.99
N SER A 49 0.94 -35.81 -3.63
CA SER A 49 1.08 -35.36 -2.25
C SER A 49 1.07 -33.84 -2.16
N GLY A 50 0.77 -33.30 -0.97
CA GLY A 50 0.79 -31.86 -0.74
C GLY A 50 2.21 -31.28 -0.83
N ASP A 51 2.34 -30.13 -1.49
CA ASP A 51 3.63 -29.42 -1.60
C ASP A 51 3.89 -28.54 -0.37
N SER A 52 4.40 -29.16 0.70
CA SER A 52 4.75 -28.45 1.95
C SER A 52 5.83 -27.38 1.74
N ASN A 53 6.74 -27.59 0.79
CA ASN A 53 7.80 -26.63 0.46
C ASN A 53 7.22 -25.40 -0.24
N GLY A 54 6.35 -25.60 -1.22
CA GLY A 54 5.62 -24.52 -1.89
C GLY A 54 4.77 -23.72 -0.91
N THR A 55 4.01 -24.40 -0.04
CA THR A 55 3.22 -23.73 1.00
C THR A 55 4.10 -22.93 1.96
N THR A 56 5.23 -23.49 2.41
CA THR A 56 6.17 -22.77 3.29
C THR A 56 6.72 -21.51 2.64
N LYS A 57 7.10 -21.57 1.35
CA LYS A 57 7.56 -20.40 0.60
C LYS A 57 6.47 -19.33 0.46
N ASN A 58 5.23 -19.73 0.22
CA ASN A 58 4.12 -18.80 0.10
C ASN A 58 3.82 -18.11 1.43
N VAL A 59 3.83 -18.86 2.54
CA VAL A 59 3.66 -18.30 3.89
C VAL A 59 4.80 -17.35 4.24
N GLN A 60 6.04 -17.70 3.94
CA GLN A 60 7.20 -16.81 4.15
C GLN A 60 7.03 -15.51 3.34
N SER A 61 6.67 -15.62 2.06
CA SER A 61 6.45 -14.44 1.21
C SER A 61 5.35 -13.52 1.75
N PHE A 62 4.29 -14.10 2.33
CA PHE A 62 3.25 -13.34 3.01
C PHE A 62 3.78 -12.60 4.25
N VAL A 63 4.55 -13.30 5.11
CA VAL A 63 5.18 -12.72 6.30
C VAL A 63 6.10 -11.55 5.93
N ASP A 64 6.92 -11.73 4.89
CA ASP A 64 7.84 -10.71 4.40
C ASP A 64 7.09 -9.49 3.86
N ALA A 65 6.04 -9.71 3.05
CA ALA A 65 5.22 -8.63 2.52
C ALA A 65 4.48 -7.85 3.63
N TYR A 66 3.93 -8.56 4.62
CA TYR A 66 3.31 -7.95 5.79
C TYR A 66 4.31 -7.10 6.57
N ASN A 67 5.49 -7.64 6.89
CA ASN A 67 6.52 -6.94 7.65
C ASN A 67 7.04 -5.71 6.90
N LYS A 68 7.18 -5.79 5.57
CA LYS A 68 7.55 -4.65 4.74
C LYS A 68 6.50 -3.54 4.79
N LEU A 69 5.22 -3.90 4.63
CA LEU A 69 4.12 -2.93 4.74
C LEU A 69 4.08 -2.30 6.13
N LYS A 70 4.16 -3.11 7.17
CA LYS A 70 4.14 -2.67 8.56
C LYS A 70 5.30 -1.71 8.83
N GLY A 71 6.53 -2.07 8.47
CA GLY A 71 7.70 -1.22 8.67
C GLY A 71 7.58 0.13 7.95
N ALA A 72 6.99 0.15 6.75
CA ALA A 72 6.70 1.40 6.06
C ALA A 72 5.69 2.27 6.81
N ILE A 73 4.60 1.68 7.33
CA ILE A 73 3.59 2.41 8.10
C ILE A 73 4.16 2.87 9.44
N ASP A 74 4.90 2.01 10.15
CA ASP A 74 5.56 2.33 11.42
C ASP A 74 6.44 3.57 11.27
N GLY A 75 7.30 3.62 10.24
CA GLY A 75 8.17 4.78 10.00
C GLY A 75 7.40 6.05 9.65
N LEU A 76 6.20 5.93 9.06
CA LEU A 76 5.34 7.09 8.78
C LEU A 76 4.67 7.65 10.04
N VAL A 77 4.33 6.79 11.00
CA VAL A 77 3.64 7.18 12.25
C VAL A 77 4.56 7.28 13.46
N ASP A 78 5.86 7.07 13.28
CA ASP A 78 6.85 7.17 14.35
C ASP A 78 6.79 8.56 15.00
N ALA A 79 6.65 8.62 16.33
CA ALA A 79 6.60 9.87 17.08
C ALA A 79 7.94 10.62 17.06
N GLY A 80 9.01 9.98 16.60
CA GLY A 80 10.38 10.46 16.70
C GLY A 80 10.89 10.39 18.14
N ASP A 81 12.11 10.87 18.30
CA ASP A 81 12.75 10.99 19.61
C ASP A 81 13.60 12.27 19.64
N PRO A 82 13.05 13.36 20.22
CA PRO A 82 13.78 14.62 20.35
C PRO A 82 15.08 14.50 21.16
N ALA A 83 15.13 13.59 22.14
CA ALA A 83 16.33 13.39 22.96
C ALA A 83 17.47 12.76 22.16
N ASN A 84 17.13 11.90 21.19
CA ASN A 84 18.07 11.24 20.30
C ASN A 84 18.18 11.88 18.90
N LYS A 85 17.62 13.08 18.70
CA LYS A 85 17.58 13.81 17.41
C LYS A 85 16.95 13.01 16.26
N VAL A 86 15.96 12.18 16.57
CA VAL A 86 15.18 11.44 15.58
C VAL A 86 13.93 12.25 15.26
N SER A 87 13.77 12.66 14.00
CA SER A 87 12.58 13.35 13.54
C SER A 87 11.37 12.41 13.54
N ALA A 88 10.20 12.97 13.87
CA ALA A 88 8.93 12.27 13.73
C ALA A 88 8.62 11.96 12.25
N GLY A 89 7.89 10.88 12.03
CA GLY A 89 7.34 10.53 10.72
C GLY A 89 6.32 11.56 10.22
N ALA A 90 6.13 11.62 8.90
CA ALA A 90 5.23 12.59 8.27
C ALA A 90 3.77 12.49 8.76
N PHE A 91 3.37 11.32 9.26
CA PHE A 91 2.03 11.02 9.77
C PHE A 91 2.03 10.67 11.27
N ALA A 92 3.06 11.10 12.02
CA ALA A 92 3.18 10.84 13.47
C ALA A 92 1.96 11.26 14.30
N HIS A 93 1.27 12.31 13.86
CA HIS A 93 0.08 12.86 14.53
C HIS A 93 -1.21 12.55 13.77
N ASP A 94 -1.15 11.62 12.82
CA ASP A 94 -2.29 11.19 12.03
C ASP A 94 -2.98 10.00 12.69
N ALA A 95 -4.11 10.28 13.34
CA ALA A 95 -4.92 9.26 14.00
C ALA A 95 -5.44 8.20 13.02
N GLY A 96 -5.65 8.55 11.74
CA GLY A 96 -6.13 7.63 10.72
C GLY A 96 -5.06 6.60 10.35
N VAL A 97 -3.84 7.04 10.07
CA VAL A 97 -2.72 6.15 9.72
C VAL A 97 -2.30 5.31 10.93
N SER A 98 -2.36 5.89 12.14
CA SER A 98 -2.14 5.14 13.39
C SER A 98 -3.21 4.06 13.64
N ALA A 99 -4.47 4.35 13.30
CA ALA A 99 -5.55 3.36 13.35
C ALA A 99 -5.37 2.25 12.31
N LEU A 100 -4.89 2.58 11.10
CA LEU A 100 -4.51 1.60 10.06
C LEU A 100 -3.46 0.62 10.59
N GLN A 101 -2.37 1.14 11.15
CA GLN A 101 -1.31 0.33 11.76
C GLN A 101 -1.86 -0.61 12.84
N SER A 102 -2.61 -0.07 13.80
CA SER A 102 -3.19 -0.83 14.91
C SER A 102 -4.16 -1.91 14.43
N ARG A 103 -4.98 -1.58 13.42
CA ARG A 103 -5.94 -2.52 12.86
C ARG A 103 -5.24 -3.65 12.12
N LEU A 104 -4.18 -3.38 11.36
CA LEU A 104 -3.39 -4.42 10.69
C LEU A 104 -2.81 -5.44 11.68
N VAL A 105 -2.27 -4.97 12.80
CA VAL A 105 -1.77 -5.87 13.87
C VAL A 105 -2.92 -6.68 14.48
N SER A 106 -4.07 -6.05 14.73
CA SER A 106 -5.23 -6.76 15.30
C SER A 106 -5.78 -7.86 14.38
N LEU A 107 -5.76 -7.65 13.06
CA LEU A 107 -6.23 -8.63 12.08
C LEU A 107 -5.35 -9.88 12.03
N MET A 108 -4.08 -9.76 12.39
CA MET A 108 -3.15 -10.90 12.50
C MET A 108 -3.32 -11.69 13.79
N ARG A 109 -4.22 -11.28 14.68
CA ARG A 109 -4.52 -11.98 15.94
C ARG A 109 -6.00 -12.38 15.96
N PRO A 110 -6.47 -13.22 15.01
CA PRO A 110 -7.85 -13.64 14.99
C PRO A 110 -8.20 -14.38 16.30
N LEU A 111 -9.36 -14.04 16.87
CA LEU A 111 -9.90 -14.69 18.06
C LEU A 111 -10.55 -16.02 17.63
N GLY A 112 -10.07 -17.15 18.14
CA GLY A 112 -10.59 -18.48 17.78
C GLY A 112 -9.76 -19.65 18.30
N ALA A 113 -10.27 -20.88 18.13
CA ALA A 113 -9.61 -22.12 18.57
C ALA A 113 -8.35 -22.46 17.77
N THR A 114 -8.31 -22.11 16.48
CA THR A 114 -7.12 -22.20 15.62
C THR A 114 -6.57 -20.79 15.38
N SER A 115 -5.30 -20.60 15.71
CA SER A 115 -4.60 -19.32 15.58
C SER A 115 -3.45 -19.45 14.59
N LEU A 116 -3.01 -18.34 14.00
CA LEU A 116 -1.82 -18.35 13.15
C LEU A 116 -0.59 -18.94 13.88
N ALA A 117 -0.53 -18.76 15.20
CA ALA A 117 0.53 -19.31 16.04
C ALA A 117 0.55 -20.85 16.09
N SER A 118 -0.57 -21.55 15.89
CA SER A 118 -0.56 -23.01 15.83
C SER A 118 0.21 -23.53 14.61
N TYR A 119 0.24 -22.75 13.51
CA TYR A 119 1.00 -23.03 12.29
C TYR A 119 2.40 -22.39 12.30
N GLY A 120 2.86 -21.89 13.44
CA GLY A 120 4.19 -21.27 13.54
C GLY A 120 4.26 -19.83 13.03
N ILE A 121 3.14 -19.19 12.68
CA ILE A 121 3.11 -17.77 12.33
C ILE A 121 2.81 -16.98 13.60
N THR A 122 3.82 -16.32 14.16
CA THR A 122 3.69 -15.62 15.45
C THR A 122 3.86 -14.12 15.31
N ALA A 123 3.04 -13.36 16.03
CA ALA A 123 3.15 -11.91 16.11
C ALA A 123 4.02 -11.50 17.30
N ASN A 124 5.10 -10.76 17.01
CA ASN A 124 6.01 -10.17 17.97
C ASN A 124 5.35 -9.01 18.74
N ARG A 125 6.02 -8.50 19.78
CA ARG A 125 5.51 -7.40 20.61
C ARG A 125 5.30 -6.11 19.83
N ASP A 126 6.13 -5.86 18.83
CA ASP A 126 6.03 -4.74 17.92
C ASP A 126 4.91 -4.93 16.87
N GLY A 127 4.31 -6.12 16.79
CA GLY A 127 3.31 -6.50 15.81
C GLY A 127 3.87 -7.09 14.51
N SER A 128 5.19 -7.22 14.34
CA SER A 128 5.79 -7.91 13.20
C SER A 128 5.51 -9.41 13.26
N LEU A 129 5.52 -10.09 12.12
CA LEU A 129 5.31 -11.53 12.03
C LEU A 129 6.64 -12.28 11.89
N SER A 130 6.71 -13.46 12.49
CA SER A 130 7.78 -14.44 12.29
C SER A 130 7.19 -15.80 11.94
N LEU A 131 7.96 -16.60 11.17
CA LEU A 131 7.57 -17.93 10.74
C LEU A 131 8.52 -18.99 11.32
N ASP A 132 7.95 -19.95 12.05
CA ASP A 132 8.57 -21.23 12.37
C ASP A 132 8.16 -22.27 11.31
N SER A 133 9.04 -22.48 10.32
CA SER A 133 8.81 -23.42 9.22
C SER A 133 8.74 -24.89 9.70
N GLY A 134 9.45 -25.23 10.78
CA GLY A 134 9.40 -26.56 11.37
C GLY A 134 8.05 -26.86 12.00
N ARG A 135 7.44 -25.87 12.66
CA ARG A 135 6.08 -25.99 13.21
C ARG A 135 5.02 -25.99 12.12
N LEU A 136 5.17 -25.16 11.09
CA LEU A 136 4.27 -25.13 9.94
C LEU A 136 4.19 -26.50 9.25
N THR A 137 5.34 -27.08 8.89
CA THR A 137 5.41 -28.37 8.19
C THR A 137 4.84 -29.52 9.03
N LYS A 138 5.10 -29.54 10.33
CA LYS A 138 4.49 -30.52 11.25
C LYS A 138 2.97 -30.38 11.31
N GLN A 139 2.45 -29.16 11.41
CA GLN A 139 1.00 -28.95 11.51
C GLN A 139 0.30 -29.26 10.19
N LEU A 140 0.90 -28.92 9.04
CA LEU A 140 0.39 -29.27 7.72
C LEU A 140 0.34 -30.78 7.47
N ALA A 141 1.25 -31.55 8.07
CA ALA A 141 1.21 -33.01 8.00
C ALA A 141 0.05 -33.62 8.81
N VAL A 142 -0.39 -32.94 9.88
CA VAL A 142 -1.51 -33.38 10.73
C VAL A 142 -2.86 -32.97 10.14
N ASP A 143 -2.98 -31.71 9.70
CA ASP A 143 -4.20 -31.19 9.09
C ASP A 143 -3.86 -30.24 7.94
N PRO A 144 -3.85 -30.72 6.68
CA PRO A 144 -3.49 -29.90 5.52
C PRO A 144 -4.57 -28.86 5.15
N THR A 145 -5.83 -29.05 5.56
CA THR A 145 -6.96 -28.20 5.12
C THR A 145 -7.25 -27.02 6.04
N SER A 146 -6.82 -27.14 7.29
CA SER A 146 -7.09 -26.17 8.34
C SER A 146 -6.36 -24.84 8.15
N LEU A 147 -5.16 -24.85 7.54
CA LEU A 147 -4.46 -23.62 7.16
C LEU A 147 -5.29 -22.82 6.13
N ASP A 148 -5.85 -23.49 5.13
CA ASP A 148 -6.68 -22.85 4.09
C ASP A 148 -7.95 -22.25 4.69
N LYS A 149 -8.57 -22.92 5.68
CA LYS A 149 -9.73 -22.37 6.40
C LYS A 149 -9.38 -21.15 7.24
N LEU A 150 -8.20 -21.15 7.88
CA LEU A 150 -7.74 -20.05 8.73
C LEU A 150 -7.36 -18.81 7.88
N LEU A 151 -6.57 -19.02 6.82
CA LEU A 151 -6.22 -17.95 5.89
C LEU A 151 -7.46 -17.48 5.13
N GLY A 152 -8.33 -18.40 4.72
CA GLY A 152 -9.55 -18.12 3.99
C GLY A 152 -9.27 -17.55 2.60
N SER A 153 -10.23 -16.77 2.10
CA SER A 153 -10.19 -16.21 0.75
C SER A 153 -10.04 -14.70 0.79
N ALA A 154 -9.09 -14.18 0.01
CA ALA A 154 -8.94 -12.75 -0.27
C ALA A 154 -9.96 -12.24 -1.31
N SER A 155 -10.90 -13.07 -1.76
CA SER A 155 -11.92 -12.66 -2.74
C SER A 155 -12.71 -11.44 -2.26
N ILE A 156 -12.95 -10.49 -3.17
CA ILE A 156 -13.80 -9.32 -2.90
C ILE A 156 -15.26 -9.73 -2.71
N SER A 157 -15.73 -10.75 -3.45
CA SER A 157 -17.14 -11.16 -3.43
C SER A 157 -17.50 -12.09 -2.28
N ASN A 158 -16.53 -12.85 -1.76
CA ASN A 158 -16.74 -13.76 -0.63
C ASN A 158 -15.48 -13.81 0.25
N PRO A 159 -15.16 -12.72 0.97
CA PRO A 159 -13.99 -12.66 1.82
C PRO A 159 -14.17 -13.58 3.03
N SER A 160 -13.11 -14.31 3.38
CA SER A 160 -13.11 -15.14 4.59
C SER A 160 -11.72 -15.22 5.22
N GLY A 161 -11.69 -15.60 6.49
CA GLY A 161 -10.44 -15.76 7.24
C GLY A 161 -9.61 -14.48 7.34
N VAL A 162 -8.31 -14.67 7.55
CA VAL A 162 -7.34 -13.59 7.70
C VAL A 162 -7.13 -12.83 6.39
N ALA A 163 -7.03 -13.54 5.26
CA ALA A 163 -6.76 -12.96 3.95
C ALA A 163 -7.91 -12.08 3.48
N GLY A 164 -9.16 -12.52 3.66
CA GLY A 164 -10.35 -11.72 3.35
C GLY A 164 -10.42 -10.47 4.21
N SER A 165 -10.22 -10.61 5.52
CA SER A 165 -10.26 -9.47 6.45
C SER A 165 -9.19 -8.42 6.15
N LEU A 166 -7.97 -8.86 5.84
CA LEU A 166 -6.89 -7.98 5.38
C LEU A 166 -7.24 -7.28 4.07
N ASN A 167 -7.67 -8.04 3.07
CA ASN A 167 -7.98 -7.49 1.75
C ASN A 167 -9.10 -6.47 1.82
N THR A 168 -10.20 -6.77 2.53
CA THR A 168 -11.30 -5.83 2.74
C THR A 168 -10.83 -4.54 3.41
N TYR A 169 -10.01 -4.64 4.45
CA TYR A 169 -9.55 -3.45 5.18
C TYR A 169 -8.56 -2.63 4.36
N LEU A 170 -7.57 -3.26 3.74
CA LEU A 170 -6.61 -2.57 2.88
C LEU A 170 -7.28 -1.91 1.69
N ASN A 171 -8.30 -2.54 1.10
CA ASN A 171 -9.06 -1.94 0.01
C ASN A 171 -9.80 -0.65 0.41
N GLN A 172 -10.23 -0.50 1.66
CA GLN A 172 -10.82 0.78 2.11
C GLN A 172 -9.80 1.93 2.05
N TRP A 173 -8.52 1.63 2.10
CA TRP A 173 -7.43 2.60 2.02
C TRP A 173 -6.88 2.77 0.60
N SER A 174 -6.60 1.66 -0.07
CA SER A 174 -5.86 1.62 -1.34
C SER A 174 -6.74 1.66 -2.60
N ASN A 175 -8.07 1.53 -2.48
CA ASN A 175 -8.95 1.57 -3.64
C ASN A 175 -8.75 2.87 -4.41
N SER A 176 -8.47 2.75 -5.71
CA SER A 176 -8.09 3.87 -6.57
C SER A 176 -9.25 4.80 -6.92
N ALA A 177 -10.50 4.44 -6.62
CA ALA A 177 -11.68 5.26 -6.87
C ALA A 177 -12.23 5.88 -5.57
N THR A 178 -12.32 5.09 -4.50
CA THR A 178 -13.02 5.46 -3.25
C THR A 178 -12.17 5.29 -1.99
N GLY A 179 -10.91 4.90 -2.12
CA GLY A 179 -10.03 4.65 -0.98
C GLY A 179 -9.60 5.93 -0.26
N GLN A 180 -9.32 5.80 1.03
CA GLN A 180 -8.91 6.94 1.88
C GLN A 180 -7.66 7.66 1.37
N ILE A 181 -6.69 6.93 0.77
CA ILE A 181 -5.48 7.55 0.21
C ILE A 181 -5.84 8.51 -0.92
N LYS A 182 -6.75 8.10 -1.81
CA LYS A 182 -7.23 8.95 -2.90
C LYS A 182 -7.97 10.17 -2.36
N THR A 183 -8.95 9.97 -1.48
CA THR A 183 -9.75 11.08 -0.94
C THR A 183 -8.87 12.15 -0.29
N ARG A 184 -7.87 11.73 0.49
CA ARG A 184 -6.92 12.65 1.14
C ARG A 184 -5.99 13.34 0.15
N THR A 185 -5.53 12.63 -0.88
CA THR A 185 -4.71 13.20 -1.95
C THR A 185 -5.47 14.27 -2.72
N ASP A 186 -6.72 13.98 -3.11
CA ASP A 186 -7.58 14.93 -3.82
C ASP A 186 -7.85 16.19 -2.97
N ALA A 187 -8.12 16.01 -1.67
CA ALA A 187 -8.31 17.13 -0.74
C ALA A 187 -7.05 18.02 -0.63
N ASN A 188 -5.87 17.41 -0.52
CA ASN A 188 -4.60 18.14 -0.47
C ASN A 188 -4.31 18.89 -1.78
N ASN A 189 -4.64 18.29 -2.92
CA ASN A 189 -4.50 18.94 -4.22
C ASN A 189 -5.43 20.15 -4.36
N ALA A 190 -6.69 20.01 -3.93
CA ALA A 190 -7.65 21.11 -3.92
C ALA A 190 -7.22 22.25 -2.97
N LEU A 191 -6.71 21.90 -1.78
CA LEU A 191 -6.16 22.88 -0.84
C LEU A 191 -4.96 23.60 -1.44
N SER A 192 -4.03 22.86 -2.06
CA SER A 192 -2.84 23.44 -2.71
C SER A 192 -3.25 24.43 -3.80
N ALA A 193 -4.19 24.07 -4.66
CA ALA A 193 -4.71 24.98 -5.69
C ALA A 193 -5.35 26.25 -5.08
N THR A 194 -6.10 26.10 -3.99
CA THR A 194 -6.72 27.22 -3.29
C THR A 194 -5.68 28.15 -2.68
N LEU A 195 -4.64 27.60 -2.05
CA LEU A 195 -3.55 28.38 -1.46
C LEU A 195 -2.76 29.13 -2.52
N THR A 196 -2.44 28.49 -3.65
CA THR A 196 -1.77 29.13 -4.79
C THR A 196 -2.59 30.31 -5.33
N LYS A 197 -3.91 30.14 -5.46
CA LYS A 197 -4.79 31.24 -5.89
C LYS A 197 -4.76 32.40 -4.88
N ARG A 198 -4.88 32.10 -3.59
CA ARG A 198 -4.85 33.11 -2.53
C ARG A 198 -3.51 33.86 -2.51
N GLN A 199 -2.40 33.17 -2.76
CA GLN A 199 -1.09 33.80 -2.88
C GLN A 199 -1.08 34.82 -4.03
N ALA A 200 -1.55 34.42 -5.22
CA ALA A 200 -1.63 35.33 -6.37
C ALA A 200 -2.53 36.55 -6.12
N ASP A 201 -3.67 36.34 -5.43
CA ASP A 201 -4.57 37.43 -5.06
C ASP A 201 -3.89 38.41 -4.09
N LEU A 202 -3.17 37.91 -3.09
CA LEU A 202 -2.40 38.73 -2.15
C LEU A 202 -1.28 39.52 -2.85
N ASP A 203 -0.56 38.88 -3.78
CA ASP A 203 0.49 39.54 -4.56
C ASP A 203 -0.09 40.69 -5.42
N SER A 204 -1.26 40.48 -6.02
CA SER A 204 -1.98 41.52 -6.77
C SER A 204 -2.40 42.69 -5.89
N MET A 205 -2.94 42.40 -4.69
CA MET A 205 -3.30 43.43 -3.70
C MET A 205 -2.09 44.23 -3.24
N TYR A 206 -0.97 43.55 -2.96
CA TYR A 206 0.29 44.19 -2.58
C TYR A 206 0.79 45.13 -3.67
N ASN A 207 0.87 44.65 -4.92
CA ASN A 207 1.33 45.47 -6.05
C ASN A 207 0.44 46.68 -6.31
N SER A 208 -0.88 46.52 -6.16
CA SER A 208 -1.84 47.61 -6.30
C SER A 208 -1.68 48.66 -5.20
N ALA A 209 -1.53 48.22 -3.95
CA ALA A 209 -1.30 49.12 -2.82
C ALA A 209 0.04 49.85 -2.97
N TYR A 210 1.11 49.13 -3.30
CA TYR A 210 2.43 49.70 -3.57
C TYR A 210 2.36 50.78 -4.66
N SER A 211 1.72 50.48 -5.81
CA SER A 211 1.57 51.43 -6.91
C SER A 211 0.78 52.68 -6.49
N ARG A 212 -0.29 52.50 -5.70
CA ARG A 212 -1.07 53.62 -5.15
C ARG A 212 -0.25 54.49 -4.21
N TYR A 213 0.49 53.89 -3.27
CA TYR A 213 1.34 54.63 -2.34
C TYR A 213 2.50 55.33 -3.05
N LEU A 214 3.10 54.68 -4.04
CA LEU A 214 4.13 55.29 -4.88
C LEU A 214 3.59 56.52 -5.59
N LYS A 215 2.40 56.43 -6.21
CA LYS A 215 1.76 57.59 -6.84
C LYS A 215 1.48 58.71 -5.85
N GLN A 216 0.88 58.41 -4.70
CA GLN A 216 0.60 59.40 -3.66
C GLN A 216 1.88 60.10 -3.18
N TYR A 217 2.95 59.35 -3.00
CA TYR A 217 4.24 59.89 -2.59
C TYR A 217 4.83 60.82 -3.65
N THR A 218 4.80 60.42 -4.93
CA THR A 218 5.26 61.27 -6.04
C THR A 218 4.41 62.55 -6.19
N ASP A 219 3.09 62.44 -6.05
CA ASP A 219 2.19 63.60 -6.10
C ASP A 219 2.45 64.57 -4.93
N LEU A 220 2.72 64.05 -3.72
CA LEU A 220 3.09 64.86 -2.55
C LEU A 220 4.44 65.57 -2.76
N GLN A 221 5.43 64.91 -3.36
CA GLN A 221 6.70 65.54 -3.71
C GLN A 221 6.53 66.67 -4.73
N ALA A 222 5.70 66.47 -5.75
CA ALA A 222 5.40 67.51 -6.74
C ALA A 222 4.68 68.72 -6.11
N LEU A 223 3.73 68.46 -5.21
CA LEU A 223 3.04 69.51 -4.44
C LEU A 223 4.04 70.29 -3.58
N GLN A 224 4.94 69.61 -2.87
CA GLN A 224 5.98 70.25 -2.05
C GLN A 224 6.90 71.12 -2.89
N SER A 225 7.33 70.63 -4.06
CA SER A 225 8.14 71.44 -5.00
C SER A 225 7.37 72.68 -5.48
N THR A 226 6.08 72.54 -5.80
CA THR A 226 5.25 73.66 -6.25
C THR A 226 5.04 74.68 -5.12
N MET A 227 4.79 74.22 -3.89
CA MET A 227 4.69 75.10 -2.72
C MET A 227 6.00 75.86 -2.47
N ASN A 228 7.15 75.18 -2.57
CA ASN A 228 8.46 75.83 -2.43
C ASN A 228 8.69 76.89 -3.52
N SER A 229 8.38 76.59 -4.78
CA SER A 229 8.47 77.57 -5.87
C SER A 229 7.56 78.77 -5.64
N ASN A 230 6.31 78.54 -5.21
CA ASN A 230 5.38 79.63 -4.89
C ASN A 230 5.87 80.47 -3.71
N LEU A 231 6.39 79.86 -2.65
CA LEU A 231 6.99 80.57 -1.52
C LEU A 231 8.17 81.43 -1.97
N SER A 232 9.05 80.91 -2.83
CA SER A 232 10.16 81.69 -3.38
C SER A 232 9.69 82.87 -4.26
N MET A 233 8.61 82.69 -5.01
CA MET A 233 8.02 83.76 -5.83
C MET A 233 7.36 84.85 -4.97
N PHE A 234 6.65 84.45 -3.91
CA PHE A 234 6.11 85.40 -2.93
C PHE A 234 7.22 86.15 -2.20
N ASP A 235 8.27 85.45 -1.76
CA ASP A 235 9.42 86.09 -1.11
C ASP A 235 10.13 87.07 -2.07
N ALA A 236 10.27 86.73 -3.36
CA ALA A 236 10.80 87.64 -4.37
C ALA A 236 9.91 88.89 -4.58
N LEU A 237 8.59 88.71 -4.67
CA LEU A 237 7.61 89.81 -4.83
C LEU A 237 7.56 90.75 -3.62
N PHE A 238 7.62 90.20 -2.40
CA PHE A 238 7.50 90.98 -1.17
C PHE A 238 8.84 91.45 -0.59
N SER A 239 9.97 90.93 -1.08
CA SER A 239 11.30 91.49 -0.80
C SER A 239 11.69 92.62 -1.76
N SER A 240 11.15 92.65 -2.99
CA SER A 240 11.36 93.75 -3.94
C SER A 240 10.66 95.07 -3.56
N ASP A 241 9.68 95.04 -2.65
CA ASP A 241 9.02 96.23 -2.09
C ASP A 241 9.76 96.84 -0.88
N LYS A 242 10.96 96.34 -0.55
CA LYS A 242 11.90 96.96 0.40
C LYS A 242 13.08 97.60 -0.33
N SER A 243 12.83 98.71 -1.02
CA SER A 243 13.83 99.72 -1.41
C SER A 243 13.22 101.09 -1.22
#